data_AF-A0A1E3PAW9-F1
#
_entry.id   AF-A0A1E3PAW9-F1
#
_cell.length_a   1.000
_cell.length_b   1.000
_cell.length_c   1.000
_cell.angle_alpha   90.00
_cell.angle_beta   90.00
_cell.angle_gamma   90.00
#
_symmetry.space_group_name_H-M   'P 1'
#
loop_
_entity.id
_entity.type
_entity.pdbx_description
1 polymer ?
#
loop_
_entity_poly.entity_id
_entity_poly.type
_entity_poly.pdbx_seq_one_letter_code
_entity_poly.pdbx_strand_id
1 'polypeptide(L)'
;KTKKTVFLTEEEKKKHHIESEHKRRQAIRDAFSRLVELVPELKPSDNRSEILILNKSADYLDALLEEQKSLVGQLEKKGVEVEERL
;
A
#
# COMPACT_ATOMS: atom_id res chain seq x y z
N LYS A 1 2.67 38.67 10.10
CA LYS A 1 1.50 37.77 9.98
C LYS A 1 1.36 36.99 11.29
N THR A 2 0.48 37.46 12.17
CA THR A 2 0.26 36.95 13.52
C THR A 2 -0.33 35.54 13.46
N LYS A 3 0.34 34.55 14.06
CA LYS A 3 -0.20 33.20 14.24
C LYS A 3 -1.45 33.31 15.11
N LYS A 4 -2.63 33.22 14.49
CA LYS A 4 -3.92 33.18 15.17
C LYS A 4 -3.96 31.86 15.94
N THR A 5 -3.67 31.89 17.23
CA THR A 5 -3.93 30.78 18.14
C THR A 5 -5.44 30.64 18.23
N VAL A 6 -6.00 29.77 17.38
CA VAL A 6 -7.41 29.44 17.39
C VAL A 6 -7.66 28.68 18.68
N PHE A 7 -8.29 29.32 19.65
CA PHE A 7 -8.94 28.63 20.76
C PHE A 7 -10.11 27.84 20.16
N LEU A 8 -9.81 26.71 19.52
CA LEU A 8 -10.80 25.75 19.09
C LEU A 8 -11.57 25.35 20.36
N THR A 9 -12.88 25.54 20.34
CA THR A 9 -13.75 25.05 21.40
C THR A 9 -13.58 23.53 21.53
N GLU A 10 -13.85 22.98 22.70
CA GLU A 10 -13.75 21.52 22.90
C GLU A 10 -14.64 20.75 21.90
N GLU A 11 -15.77 21.33 21.49
CA GLU A 11 -16.63 20.79 20.42
C GLU A 11 -15.96 20.82 19.04
N GLU A 12 -15.30 21.91 18.67
CA GLU A 12 -14.56 22.01 17.40
C GLU A 12 -13.35 21.08 17.36
N LYS A 13 -12.61 20.95 18.46
CA LYS A 13 -11.50 19.97 18.58
C LYS A 13 -12.02 18.55 18.41
N LYS A 14 -13.15 18.23 19.04
CA LYS A 14 -13.78 16.90 18.93
C LYS A 14 -14.22 16.60 17.50
N LYS A 15 -14.84 17.56 16.81
CA LYS A 15 -15.22 17.42 15.39
C LYS A 15 -14.00 17.21 14.50
N HIS A 16 -12.98 18.05 14.63
CA HIS A 16 -11.75 17.95 13.83
C HIS A 16 -11.00 16.62 14.08
N HIS A 17 -10.96 16.14 15.32
CA HIS A 17 -10.38 14.84 15.65
C HIS A 17 -11.13 13.69 14.97
N ILE A 18 -12.46 13.70 15.02
CA ILE A 18 -13.30 12.68 14.36
C ILE A 18 -13.09 12.70 12.84
N GLU A 19 -13.10 13.89 12.22
CA GLU A 19 -12.86 14.05 10.78
C GLU A 19 -11.46 13.59 10.36
N SER A 20 -10.43 13.95 11.14
CA SER A 20 -9.05 13.53 10.89
C SER A 20 -8.92 12.00 10.95
N GLU A 21 -9.55 11.37 11.94
CA GLU A 21 -9.53 9.91 12.07
C GLU A 21 -10.34 9.22 10.96
N HIS A 22 -11.48 9.78 10.55
CA HIS A 22 -12.21 9.29 9.38
C HIS A 22 -11.36 9.35 8.11
N LYS A 23 -10.68 10.47 7.86
CA LYS A 23 -9.78 10.62 6.72
C LYS A 23 -8.61 9.64 6.78
N ARG A 24 -8.00 9.45 7.95
CA ARG A 24 -6.94 8.46 8.17
C ARG A 24 -7.43 7.05 7.85
N ARG A 25 -8.59 6.66 8.38
CA ARG A 25 -9.18 5.33 8.12
C ARG A 25 -9.58 5.14 6.66
N GLN A 26 -10.07 6.18 6.00
CA GLN A 26 -10.39 6.11 4.57
C GLN A 26 -9.13 5.88 3.74
N ALA A 27 -8.05 6.61 4.01
CA ALA A 27 -6.77 6.42 3.32
C ALA A 27 -6.21 4.99 3.48
N ILE A 28 -6.35 4.40 4.67
CA ILE A 28 -5.95 3.01 4.92
C ILE A 28 -6.80 2.05 4.08
N ARG A 29 -8.12 2.22 4.06
CA ARG A 29 -9.01 1.36 3.24
C ARG A 29 -8.71 1.47 1.75
N ASP A 30 -8.49 2.69 1.26
CA ASP A 30 -8.16 2.91 -0.14
C ASP A 30 -6.83 2.24 -0.52
N ALA A 31 -5.85 2.22 0.40
CA ALA A 31 -4.59 1.49 0.20
C ALA A 31 -4.82 -0.04 0.13
N PHE A 32 -5.65 -0.60 1.00
CA PHE A 32 -6.04 -2.01 0.94
C PHE A 32 -6.79 -2.36 -0.35
N SER A 33 -7.68 -1.49 -0.81
CA SER A 33 -8.36 -1.68 -2.10
C SER A 33 -7.38 -1.73 -3.27
N ARG A 34 -6.35 -0.87 -3.28
CA ARG A 34 -5.29 -0.93 -4.29
C ARG A 34 -4.48 -2.23 -4.24
N LEU A 35 -4.19 -2.75 -3.04
CA LEU A 35 -3.52 -4.05 -2.92
C LEU A 35 -4.36 -5.18 -3.53
N VAL A 36 -5.67 -5.17 -3.29
CA VAL A 36 -6.61 -6.14 -3.89
C VAL A 36 -6.64 -6.05 -5.42
N GLU A 37 -6.48 -4.86 -6.00
CA GLU A 37 -6.43 -4.66 -7.45
C GLU A 37 -5.09 -5.11 -8.08
N LEU A 38 -3.98 -4.95 -7.35
CA LEU A 38 -2.63 -5.25 -7.85
C LEU A 38 -2.23 -6.71 -7.71
N VAL A 39 -2.69 -7.40 -6.67
CA VAL A 39 -2.30 -8.79 -6.40
C VAL A 39 -3.26 -9.74 -7.12
N PRO A 40 -2.80 -10.51 -8.13
CA PRO A 40 -3.69 -11.34 -8.96
C PRO A 40 -4.45 -12.42 -8.18
N GLU A 41 -3.91 -12.87 -7.04
CA GLU A 41 -4.53 -13.88 -6.19
C GLU A 41 -5.64 -13.34 -5.28
N LEU A 42 -5.78 -12.01 -5.18
CA LEU A 42 -6.84 -11.38 -4.40
C LEU A 42 -8.08 -11.18 -5.28
N LYS A 43 -9.24 -11.50 -4.71
CA LYS A 43 -10.53 -11.22 -5.35
C LYS A 43 -11.14 -9.94 -4.77
N PRO A 44 -12.00 -9.23 -5.51
CA PRO A 44 -12.75 -8.10 -4.95
C PRO A 44 -13.54 -8.45 -3.67
N SER A 45 -13.91 -9.72 -3.49
CA SER A 45 -14.55 -10.25 -2.28
C SER A 45 -13.65 -10.29 -1.03
N ASP A 46 -12.32 -10.27 -1.22
CA ASP A 46 -11.33 -10.43 -0.16
C ASP A 46 -11.03 -9.09 0.56
N ASN A 47 -11.62 -7.98 0.09
CA ASN A 47 -11.42 -6.63 0.63
C ASN A 47 -11.80 -6.45 2.13
N ARG A 48 -12.41 -7.48 2.75
CA ARG A 48 -12.84 -7.47 4.15
C ARG A 48 -11.81 -8.05 5.13
N SER A 49 -10.76 -8.72 4.64
CA SER A 49 -9.78 -9.39 5.49
C SER A 49 -8.39 -8.77 5.32
N GLU A 50 -8.05 -7.80 6.19
CA GLU A 50 -6.77 -7.09 6.16
C GLU A 50 -5.57 -8.05 6.24
N ILE A 51 -5.63 -9.04 7.14
CA ILE A 51 -4.54 -10.02 7.32
C ILE A 51 -4.35 -10.86 6.05
N LEU A 52 -5.45 -11.31 5.43
CA LEU A 52 -5.38 -12.10 4.19
C LEU A 52 -4.76 -11.28 3.05
N ILE A 53 -5.16 -10.01 2.92
CA ILE A 53 -4.62 -9.10 1.91
C ILE A 53 -3.12 -8.93 2.11
N LEU A 54 -2.66 -8.65 3.34
CA LEU A 54 -1.24 -8.46 3.63
C LEU A 54 -0.42 -9.72 3.34
N ASN A 55 -0.89 -10.90 3.78
CA ASN A 55 -0.18 -12.16 3.55
C ASN A 55 -0.05 -12.46 2.06
N LYS A 56 -1.16 -12.43 1.31
CA LYS A 56 -1.13 -12.68 -0.14
C LYS A 56 -0.30 -11.63 -0.89
N SER A 57 -0.30 -10.38 -0.43
CA SER A 57 0.54 -9.34 -1.01
C SER A 57 2.02 -9.63 -0.79
N ALA A 58 2.41 -10.09 0.41
CA ALA A 58 3.78 -10.47 0.73
C ALA A 58 4.23 -11.68 -0.10
N ASP A 59 3.39 -12.73 -0.16
CA ASP A 59 3.66 -13.92 -0.97
C ASP A 59 3.86 -13.56 -2.45
N TYR A 60 3.04 -12.65 -2.98
CA TYR A 60 3.17 -12.17 -4.35
C TYR A 60 4.44 -11.35 -4.60
N LEU A 61 4.88 -10.54 -3.64
CA LEU A 61 6.15 -9.82 -3.73
C LEU A 61 7.33 -10.79 -3.80
N ASP A 62 7.34 -11.82 -2.96
CA ASP A 62 8.38 -12.85 -2.98
C ASP A 62 8.40 -13.59 -4.33
N ALA A 63 7.23 -13.94 -4.87
CA ALA A 63 7.11 -14.56 -6.18
C ALA A 63 7.64 -13.66 -7.32
N LEU A 64 7.35 -12.35 -7.29
CA LEU A 64 7.86 -11.39 -8.26
C LEU A 64 9.38 -11.23 -8.19
N LEU A 65 9.97 -11.25 -7.00
CA LEU A 65 11.42 -11.18 -6.82
C LEU A 65 12.11 -12.44 -7.37
N GLU A 66 11.54 -13.61 -7.15
CA GLU A 66 12.07 -14.85 -7.73
C GLU A 66 11.91 -14.90 -9.25
N GLU A 67 10.78 -14.42 -9.78
CA GLU A 67 10.58 -14.27 -11.22
C GLU A 67 11.60 -13.30 -11.82
N GLN A 68 11.82 -12.15 -11.19
CA GLN A 68 12.83 -11.17 -11.61
C GLN A 68 14.22 -11.82 -11.68
N LYS A 69 14.67 -12.51 -10.63
CA LYS A 69 15.98 -13.20 -10.61
C LYS A 69 16.09 -14.22 -11.74
N SER A 70 15.03 -15.01 -11.96
CA SER A 70 14.98 -15.99 -13.04
C SER A 70 15.09 -15.33 -14.42
N LEU A 71 14.38 -14.23 -14.65
CA LEU A 71 14.42 -13.48 -15.91
C LEU A 71 15.78 -12.82 -16.14
N VAL A 72 16.37 -12.22 -15.11
CA VAL A 72 17.73 -11.65 -15.16
C VAL A 72 18.75 -12.72 -15.52
N GLY A 73 18.73 -13.87 -14.83
CA GLY A 73 19.63 -14.98 -15.13
C GLY A 73 19.43 -15.56 -16.55
N GLN A 74 18.24 -15.46 -17.12
CA GLN A 74 18.00 -15.80 -18.53
C GLN A 74 18.58 -14.77 -19.51
N LEU A 75 18.53 -13.49 -19.17
CA LEU A 75 19.10 -12.41 -19.99
C LEU A 75 20.63 -12.45 -19.98
N GLU A 76 21.25 -12.67 -18.82
CA GLU A 76 22.69 -12.83 -18.70
C GLU A 76 23.22 -14.00 -19.53
N LYS A 77 22.51 -15.14 -19.52
CA LYS A 77 22.84 -16.30 -20.39
C LYS A 77 22.76 -15.98 -21.88
N LYS A 78 21.95 -15.00 -22.26
CA LYS A 78 21.84 -14.50 -23.64
C LYS A 78 22.86 -13.40 -23.94
N GLY A 79 23.75 -13.07 -23.00
CA GLY A 79 24.77 -12.03 -23.14
C GLY A 79 24.22 -10.61 -23.02
N VAL A 80 23.01 -10.44 -22.47
CA VAL A 80 22.44 -9.13 -22.19
C VAL A 80 22.82 -8.75 -20.77
N GLU A 81 23.58 -7.67 -20.63
CA GLU A 81 23.93 -7.10 -19.34
C GLU A 81 22.70 -6.39 -18.76
N VAL A 82 22.24 -6.85 -17.59
CA VAL A 82 21.14 -6.21 -16.86
C VAL A 82 21.76 -5.38 -15.75
N GLU A 83 21.63 -4.07 -15.85
CA GLU A 83 22.01 -3.16 -14.78
C GLU A 83 21.04 -3.39 -13.61
N GLU A 84 21.53 -4.03 -12.54
CA GLU A 84 20.76 -4.31 -11.34
C GLU A 84 20.39 -2.97 -10.68
N ARG A 85 19.20 -2.45 -10.99
CA ARG A 85 18.65 -1.27 -10.31
C ARG A 85 17.63 -1.70 -9.28
N LEU A 86 18.10 -1.95 -8.06
CA LEU A 86 17.32 -1.79 -6.83
C LEU A 86 18.19 -1.19 -5.73
#